data_AF-A0A1B8XTD3-F1
#
_entry.id   AF-A0A1B8XTD3-F1
#
_cell.length_a   1.000
_cell.length_b   1.000
_cell.length_c   1.000
_cell.angle_alpha   90.00
_cell.angle_beta   90.00
_cell.angle_gamma   90.00
#
_symmetry.space_group_name_H-M   'P 1'
#
loop_
_entity.id
_entity.type
_entity.pdbx_description
1 polymer ?
#
loop_
_entity_poly.entity_id
_entity_poly.type
_entity_poly.pdbx_seq_one_letter_code
_entity_poly.pdbx_strand_id
1 'polypeptide(L)'
;MKKNTFQKKKVIVSTEELKKHFDVGECLYVRKWNPTSDAGDFNQGDLIYSINGFRLNSRQMLFNLLRCCTEEEVTLTVLRSRMAPFFHTMGCSCTPDPNAELFH
;
A
#
# COMPACT_ATOMS: atom_id res chain seq x y z
N MET A 1 -2.96 -3.70 -25.80
CA MET A 1 -1.97 -3.49 -24.72
C MET A 1 -2.64 -2.73 -23.56
N LYS A 2 -2.98 -3.40 -22.45
CA LYS A 2 -3.48 -2.72 -21.25
C LYS A 2 -2.32 -1.89 -20.67
N LYS A 3 -2.41 -0.55 -20.75
CA LYS A 3 -1.42 0.36 -20.17
C LYS A 3 -1.31 0.05 -18.67
N ASN A 4 -0.10 -0.23 -18.18
CA ASN A 4 0.15 -0.35 -16.74
C ASN A 4 -0.39 0.91 -16.05
N THR A 5 -1.45 0.74 -15.25
CA THR A 5 -2.23 1.83 -14.64
C THR A 5 -1.61 2.38 -13.37
N PHE A 6 -0.46 1.85 -12.94
CA PHE A 6 0.20 2.22 -11.70
C PHE A 6 1.33 3.22 -11.92
N GLN A 7 1.35 4.28 -11.11
CA GLN A 7 2.46 5.22 -11.00
C GLN A 7 3.27 4.88 -9.76
N LYS A 8 4.60 4.79 -9.92
CA LYS A 8 5.53 4.56 -8.80
C LYS A 8 5.89 5.89 -8.16
N LYS A 9 5.69 6.01 -6.86
CA LYS A 9 6.02 7.20 -6.08
C LYS A 9 6.90 6.82 -4.89
N LYS A 10 7.88 7.67 -4.58
CA LYS A 10 8.64 7.58 -3.35
C LYS A 10 8.00 8.51 -2.33
N VAL A 11 7.79 8.00 -1.13
CA VAL A 11 7.24 8.73 0.00
C VAL A 11 8.24 8.63 1.13
N ILE A 12 8.68 9.78 1.62
CA ILE A 12 9.55 9.88 2.78
C ILE A 12 8.66 10.26 3.96
N VAL A 13 8.80 9.54 5.06
CA VAL A 13 7.96 9.71 6.25
C VAL A 13 8.78 9.38 7.48
N SER A 14 8.51 10.09 8.58
CA SER A 14 9.15 9.80 9.85
C SER A 14 8.79 8.38 10.32
N THR A 15 9.78 7.67 10.83
CA THR A 15 9.61 6.29 11.31
C THR A 15 8.55 6.21 12.41
N GLU A 16 8.52 7.21 13.30
CA GLU A 16 7.60 7.27 14.43
C GLU A 16 6.16 7.60 14.03
N GLU A 17 5.93 8.51 13.07
CA GLU A 17 4.56 8.74 12.56
C GLU A 17 4.04 7.52 11.81
N LEU A 18 4.89 6.88 11.01
CA LEU A 18 4.49 5.68 10.27
C LEU A 18 4.11 4.53 11.21
N LYS A 19 4.81 4.35 12.34
CA LYS A 19 4.42 3.35 13.35
C LYS A 19 3.08 3.66 14.03
N LYS A 20 2.76 4.94 14.26
CA LYS A 20 1.59 5.37 15.03
C LYS A 20 0.31 5.51 14.20
N HIS A 21 0.42 5.95 12.95
CA HIS A 21 -0.73 6.44 12.17
C HIS A 21 -1.06 5.59 10.93
N PHE A 22 -0.33 4.49 10.71
CA PHE A 22 -0.42 3.71 9.49
C PHE A 22 -1.02 2.32 9.71
N ASP A 23 -2.07 2.01 8.95
CA ASP A 23 -2.61 0.65 8.84
C ASP A 23 -2.64 0.19 7.38
N VAL A 24 -2.15 -1.03 7.18
CA VAL A 24 -2.05 -1.69 5.88
C VAL A 24 -2.85 -2.97 5.87
N GLY A 25 -3.60 -3.22 4.80
CA GLY A 25 -4.28 -4.50 4.61
C GLY A 25 -3.31 -5.67 4.45
N GLU A 26 -3.84 -6.89 4.41
CA GLU A 26 -3.05 -8.11 4.18
C GLU A 26 -2.22 -8.04 2.89
N CYS A 27 -2.75 -7.37 1.87
CA CYS A 27 -2.06 -7.15 0.60
C CYS A 27 -1.25 -5.85 0.54
N LEU A 28 -0.85 -5.26 1.68
CA LEU A 28 -0.03 -4.04 1.76
C LEU A 28 -0.65 -2.78 1.14
N TYR A 29 -1.97 -2.78 0.91
CA TYR A 29 -2.69 -1.58 0.54
C TYR A 29 -2.89 -0.69 1.76
N VAL A 30 -2.61 0.61 1.58
CA VAL A 30 -2.94 1.63 2.57
C VAL A 30 -4.44 1.64 2.79
N ARG A 31 -4.89 1.28 4.00
CA ARG A 31 -6.32 1.33 4.35
C ARG A 31 -6.70 2.68 4.92
N LYS A 32 -5.80 3.23 5.73
CA LYS A 32 -5.98 4.50 6.43
C LYS A 32 -4.63 5.17 6.61
N TRP A 33 -4.60 6.47 6.36
CA TRP A 33 -3.46 7.32 6.64
C TRP A 33 -3.97 8.64 7.20
N ASN A 34 -3.67 8.89 8.48
CA ASN A 34 -4.09 10.10 9.19
C ASN A 34 -2.84 10.73 9.83
N PRO A 35 -1.98 11.40 9.05
CA PRO A 35 -0.76 11.97 9.60
C PRO A 35 -1.09 13.15 10.51
N THR A 36 -0.21 13.40 11.47
CA THR A 36 -0.25 14.57 12.36
C THR A 36 0.46 15.79 11.77
N SER A 37 1.18 15.60 10.67
CA SER A 37 1.91 16.62 9.91
C SER A 37 1.64 16.47 8.41
N ASP A 38 2.17 17.38 7.57
CA ASP A 38 2.12 17.23 6.10
C ASP A 38 3.05 16.11 5.56
N ALA A 39 3.58 15.25 6.44
CA ALA A 39 4.42 14.14 6.05
C ALA A 39 3.62 13.00 5.42
N GLY A 40 4.23 12.35 4.42
CA GLY A 40 3.70 11.15 3.79
C GLY A 40 2.46 11.40 2.92
N ASP A 41 2.64 11.65 1.62
CA ASP A 41 1.53 11.67 0.66
C ASP A 41 1.11 10.23 0.32
N PHE A 42 0.35 9.60 1.23
CA PHE A 42 -0.31 8.32 0.99
C PHE A 42 -1.79 8.54 0.69
N ASN A 43 -2.26 7.86 -0.34
CA ASN A 43 -3.68 7.77 -0.65
C ASN A 43 -4.21 6.44 -0.15
N GLN A 44 -5.47 6.42 0.28
CA GLN A 44 -6.18 5.17 0.50
C GLN A 44 -6.13 4.33 -0.78
N GLY A 45 -5.60 3.12 -0.62
CA GLY A 45 -5.41 2.15 -1.68
C GLY A 45 -4.13 2.23 -2.48
N ASP A 46 -3.19 3.09 -2.09
CA ASP A 46 -1.81 2.91 -2.53
C ASP A 46 -1.29 1.53 -2.10
N LEU A 47 -0.60 0.84 -3.01
CA LEU A 47 0.08 -0.41 -2.69
C LEU A 47 1.51 -0.10 -2.27
N ILE A 48 1.91 -0.55 -1.10
CA ILE A 48 3.30 -0.41 -0.65
C ILE A 48 4.13 -1.54 -1.24
N TYR A 49 5.09 -1.17 -2.06
CA TYR A 49 5.94 -2.11 -2.79
C TYR A 49 7.26 -2.39 -2.05
N SER A 50 7.88 -1.37 -1.46
CA SER A 50 9.14 -1.52 -0.74
C SER A 50 9.33 -0.48 0.36
N ILE A 51 10.20 -0.79 1.32
CA ILE A 51 10.70 0.11 2.36
C ILE A 51 12.22 0.16 2.32
N ASN A 52 12.81 1.35 2.28
CA ASN A 52 14.27 1.57 2.17
C ASN A 52 14.94 0.71 1.07
N GLY A 53 14.22 0.47 -0.02
CA GLY A 53 14.69 -0.37 -1.14
C GLY A 53 14.39 -1.86 -1.01
N PHE A 54 14.02 -2.37 0.18
CA PHE A 54 13.65 -3.77 0.39
C PHE A 54 12.23 -4.07 -0.08
N ARG A 55 12.09 -4.97 -1.06
CA ARG A 55 10.79 -5.40 -1.56
C ARG A 55 9.99 -6.08 -0.45
N LEU A 56 8.76 -5.64 -0.26
CA LEU A 56 7.86 -6.19 0.75
C LEU A 56 7.00 -7.31 0.14
N ASN A 57 6.90 -8.42 0.85
CA ASN A 57 6.09 -9.57 0.45
C ASN A 57 4.92 -9.84 1.41
N SER A 58 4.90 -9.20 2.59
CA SER A 58 3.84 -9.37 3.58
C SER A 58 3.74 -8.18 4.53
N ARG A 59 2.56 -8.02 5.15
CA ARG A 59 2.31 -7.08 6.24
C ARG A 59 3.30 -7.27 7.40
N GLN A 60 3.55 -8.52 7.78
CA GLN A 60 4.47 -8.85 8.89
C GLN A 60 5.91 -8.39 8.59
N MET A 61 6.38 -8.56 7.35
CA MET A 61 7.70 -8.10 6.94
C MET A 61 7.83 -6.58 7.07
N LEU A 62 6.82 -5.82 6.64
CA LEU A 62 6.81 -4.36 6.79
C LEU A 62 6.96 -3.95 8.26
N PHE A 63 6.12 -4.50 9.15
CA PHE A 63 6.17 -4.14 10.57
C PHE A 63 7.47 -4.60 11.26
N ASN A 64 8.02 -5.75 10.87
CA ASN A 64 9.30 -6.20 11.39
C ASN A 64 10.45 -5.26 10.99
N LEU A 65 10.47 -4.83 9.72
CA LEU A 65 11.47 -3.88 9.22
C LEU A 65 11.32 -2.51 9.91
N LEU A 66 10.08 -2.04 10.09
CA LEU A 66 9.81 -0.79 10.82
C LEU A 66 10.23 -0.86 12.29
N ARG A 67 10.02 -1.99 12.96
CA ARG A 67 10.42 -2.18 14.35
C ARG A 67 11.94 -2.15 14.52
N CYS A 68 12.68 -2.71 13.56
CA CYS A 68 14.15 -2.74 13.59
C CYS A 68 14.79 -1.48 13.00
N CYS A 69 14.01 -0.58 12.41
CA CYS A 69 14.52 0.65 11.81
C CYS A 69 14.94 1.63 12.90
N THR A 70 16.22 2.03 12.88
CA THR A 70 16.81 3.05 13.76
C THR A 70 16.94 4.41 13.08
N GLU A 71 16.60 4.51 11.80
CA GLU A 71 16.64 5.77 11.05
C GLU A 71 15.45 6.66 11.45
N GLU A 72 15.64 7.98 11.44
CA GLU A 72 14.59 8.94 11.76
C GLU A 72 13.47 8.96 10.70
N GLU A 73 13.84 8.69 9.46
CA GLU A 73 12.94 8.64 8.31
C GLU A 73 13.07 7.33 7.54
N VAL A 74 11.98 6.89 6.93
CA VAL A 74 11.97 5.77 5.99
C VAL A 74 11.45 6.21 4.63
N THR A 75 12.02 5.61 3.59
CA THR A 75 11.56 5.77 2.21
C THR A 75 10.67 4.60 1.84
N LEU A 76 9.37 4.85 1.71
CA LEU A 76 8.41 3.91 1.14
C LEU A 76 8.28 4.13 -0.37
N THR A 77 8.31 3.03 -1.12
CA THR A 77 7.90 3.05 -2.52
C THR A 77 6.47 2.58 -2.60
N VAL A 78 5.60 3.44 -3.11
CA VAL A 78 4.19 3.14 -3.33
C VAL A 78 3.86 3.04 -4.81
N LEU A 79 2.92 2.16 -5.14
CA LEU A 79 2.32 2.03 -6.46
C LEU A 79 0.89 2.57 -6.36
N ARG A 80 0.68 3.74 -6.98
CA ARG A 80 -0.60 4.44 -7.00
C ARG A 80 -1.32 4.13 -8.30
N SER A 81 -2.46 3.47 -8.22
CA SER A 81 -3.31 3.26 -9.39
C SER A 81 -3.92 4.60 -9.84
N ARG A 82 -3.99 4.84 -11.16
CA ARG A 82 -4.77 5.94 -11.73
C ARG A 82 -6.28 5.75 -11.58
N MET A 83 -6.72 4.51 -11.32
CA MET A 83 -8.11 4.18 -11.00
C MET A 83 -8.17 3.87 -9.51
N ALA A 84 -9.08 4.51 -8.77
CA ALA A 84 -9.26 4.23 -7.35
C ALA A 84 -9.49 2.72 -7.15
N PRO A 85 -8.69 2.03 -6.31
CA PRO A 85 -8.91 0.61 -6.05
C PRO A 85 -10.26 0.43 -5.37
N PHE A 86 -11.10 -0.44 -5.95
CA PHE A 86 -12.32 -0.87 -5.32
C PHE A 86 -11.98 -1.87 -4.22
N PHE A 87 -11.95 -1.42 -2.97
CA PHE A 87 -11.92 -2.32 -1.84
C PHE A 87 -13.31 -2.89 -1.64
N HIS A 88 -13.47 -4.18 -1.90
CA HIS A 88 -14.68 -4.89 -1.52
C HIS A 88 -14.84 -4.78 0.01
N THR A 89 -16.00 -4.32 0.47
CA THR A 89 -16.36 -4.30 1.89
C THR A 89 -16.37 -5.73 2.43
N MET A 90 -15.94 -5.93 3.68
CA MET A 90 -16.06 -7.24 4.34
C MET A 90 -17.54 -7.64 4.37
N GLY A 91 -17.85 -8.81 3.79
CA GLY A 91 -19.22 -9.29 3.56
C GLY A 91 -19.65 -9.36 2.09
N CYS A 92 -18.79 -8.94 1.15
CA CYS A 92 -19.08 -9.09 -0.27
C CYS A 92 -18.84 -10.54 -0.74
N SER A 93 -19.91 -11.31 -0.94
CA SER A 93 -19.86 -12.59 -1.63
C SER A 93 -19.69 -12.35 -3.13
N CYS A 94 -18.44 -12.15 -3.55
CA CYS A 94 -18.09 -12.12 -4.96
C CYS A 94 -18.18 -13.56 -5.46
N THR A 95 -19.32 -13.97 -6.02
CA THR A 95 -19.34 -15.15 -6.88
C THR A 95 -18.52 -14.79 -8.12
N PRO A 96 -17.49 -15.57 -8.49
CA PRO A 96 -16.83 -15.38 -9.78
C PRO A 96 -17.90 -15.48 -10.86
N ASP A 97 -17.98 -14.46 -11.72
CA ASP A 97 -18.88 -14.49 -12.87
C ASP A 97 -18.46 -15.69 -13.74
N PRO A 98 -19.32 -16.71 -13.92
CA PRO A 98 -18.99 -17.87 -14.74
C PRO A 98 -18.79 -17.52 -16.23
N ASN A 99 -19.07 -16.28 -16.66
CA ASN A 99 -18.80 -15.80 -18.02
C ASN A 99 -17.48 -15.03 -18.15
N ALA A 100 -16.60 -15.02 -17.13
CA ALA A 100 -15.28 -14.38 -17.23
C ALA A 100 -14.27 -15.18 -18.07
N GLU A 101 -14.67 -16.30 -18.67
CA GLU A 101 -13.96 -16.93 -19.79
C GLU A 101 -14.69 -16.62 -21.09
N LEU A 102 -14.14 -15.72 -21.90
CA LEU A 102 -14.15 -15.77 -23.38
C LEU A 102 -13.69 -14.42 -23.96
N PHE A 103 -12.40 -14.14 -23.88
CA PHE A 103 -11.72 -13.33 -24.90
C PHE A 103 -10.29 -13.87 -25.04
N HIS A 104 -10.17 -14.95 -25.82
CA HIS A 104 -8.95 -15.30 -26.55
C HIS A 104 -9.00 -14.70 -27.94
#